data_AF-A0AAN7FT66-F1
#
_entry.id   AF-A0AAN7FT66-F1
#
_cell.length_a   1.000
_cell.length_b   1.000
_cell.length_c   1.000
_cell.angle_alpha   90.00
_cell.angle_beta   90.00
_cell.angle_gamma   90.00
#
_symmetry.space_group_name_H-M   'P 1'
#
loop_
_entity.id
_entity.type
_entity.pdbx_description
1 polymer ?
#
loop_
_entity_poly.entity_id
_entity_poly.type
_entity_poly.pdbx_seq_one_letter_code
_entity_poly.pdbx_strand_id
1 'polypeptide(L)'
;MKLGLKLLQERAKVGSFWWPYISNLPETYSIPIFFPGEDIRNLQYAPLLHQVNKRCRFLLDFDHEVRHALENLKPDDHPFGGQNVDASSLGWAMSAVSSRAFRLHGKKLLDGTHNNVPMMLPLIDMCNHSFNPNSQIVQEQDAGNLKILVKVVAETAIKQNDPLVLNYGCLNNDLFLLDYGFVIPSNPYDCIELKYDGALLDAASVAAGISSPNFSAPAPWQKEILSQLNLEGEAPILKVSLGGPELVEGRLLAALRALLASDMETVHKHDLNTLKSLSAEAPLGIANEVAAFRTIIALCVIALGHFPTKIMDDESLLKQGVSGSTELAIQFRMQKKSLIIDVMRNLTRRVKSLSSKGATAQG
;
A
#
# COMPACT_ATOMS: atom_id res chain seq x y z
N MET A 1 -16.37 6.33 5.25
CA MET A 1 -17.41 7.37 5.12
C MET A 1 -18.22 7.68 6.38
N LYS A 2 -18.68 6.71 7.19
CA LYS A 2 -19.51 7.01 8.38
C LYS A 2 -18.95 8.13 9.29
N LEU A 3 -17.68 8.06 9.69
CA LEU A 3 -17.05 9.10 10.51
C LEU A 3 -16.91 10.44 9.74
N GLY A 4 -16.71 10.39 8.43
CA GLY A 4 -16.64 11.58 7.57
C GLY A 4 -17.98 12.31 7.47
N LEU A 5 -19.10 11.57 7.35
CA LEU A 5 -20.44 12.17 7.41
C LEU A 5 -20.71 12.80 8.78
N LYS A 6 -20.26 12.16 9.87
CA LYS A 6 -20.35 12.76 11.22
C LYS A 6 -19.53 14.03 11.33
N LEU A 7 -18.32 14.06 10.76
CA LEU A 7 -17.49 15.26 10.69
C LEU A 7 -18.19 16.38 9.92
N LEU A 8 -18.79 16.10 8.77
CA LEU A 8 -19.56 17.09 8.00
C LEU A 8 -20.79 17.61 8.77
N GLN A 9 -21.51 16.73 9.45
CA GLN A 9 -22.63 17.11 10.32
C GLN A 9 -22.17 18.08 11.43
N GLU A 10 -21.09 17.75 12.13
CA GLU A 10 -20.57 18.62 13.19
C GLU A 10 -20.01 19.93 12.63
N ARG A 11 -19.41 19.91 11.43
CA ARG A 11 -18.94 21.12 10.74
C ARG A 11 -20.09 22.04 10.34
N ALA A 12 -21.23 21.49 9.95
CA ALA A 12 -22.42 22.27 9.56
C ALA A 12 -23.21 22.81 10.77
N LYS A 13 -23.01 22.24 11.96
CA LYS A 13 -23.76 22.58 13.17
C LYS A 13 -23.27 23.89 13.82
N VAL A 14 -24.15 24.88 13.89
CA VAL A 14 -23.91 26.11 14.66
C VAL A 14 -23.69 25.78 16.14
N GLY A 15 -22.62 26.29 16.73
CA GLY A 15 -22.27 26.01 18.12
C GLY A 15 -21.82 24.58 18.38
N SER A 16 -21.28 23.88 17.36
CA SER A 16 -20.72 22.53 17.56
C SER A 16 -19.66 22.53 18.65
N PHE A 17 -19.76 21.58 19.58
CA PHE A 17 -18.74 21.31 20.59
C PHE A 17 -17.36 21.02 19.95
N TRP A 18 -17.35 20.40 18.77
CA TRP A 18 -16.14 20.01 18.06
C TRP A 18 -15.59 21.12 17.17
N TRP A 19 -16.26 22.28 17.08
CA TRP A 19 -15.81 23.38 16.23
C TRP A 19 -14.34 23.78 16.45
N PRO A 20 -13.82 23.91 17.69
CA PRO A 20 -12.41 24.24 17.91
C PRO A 20 -11.43 23.23 17.29
N TYR A 21 -11.81 21.95 17.22
CA TYR A 21 -11.01 20.95 16.51
C TYR A 21 -11.17 21.06 15.00
N ILE A 22 -12.42 21.13 14.53
CA ILE A 22 -12.77 21.17 13.11
C ILE A 22 -12.15 22.39 12.42
N SER A 23 -12.13 23.54 13.08
CA SER A 23 -11.53 24.78 12.55
C SER A 23 -10.00 24.74 12.48
N ASN A 24 -9.35 23.78 13.14
CA ASN A 24 -7.91 23.55 13.06
C ASN A 24 -7.53 22.44 12.07
N LEU A 25 -8.51 21.76 11.46
CA LEU A 25 -8.23 20.80 10.39
C LEU A 25 -7.76 21.52 9.12
N PRO A 26 -6.92 20.87 8.30
CA PRO A 26 -6.55 21.40 7.00
C PRO A 26 -7.77 21.72 6.13
N GLU A 27 -7.74 22.89 5.48
CA GLU A 27 -8.75 23.27 4.48
C GLU A 27 -8.63 22.40 3.22
N THR A 28 -7.40 22.03 2.86
CA THR A 28 -7.07 21.19 1.71
C THR A 28 -6.10 20.07 2.09
N TYR A 29 -6.12 18.97 1.33
CA TYR A 29 -5.23 17.82 1.52
C TYR A 29 -4.45 17.53 0.24
N SER A 30 -3.21 17.07 0.40
CA SER A 30 -2.30 16.75 -0.72
C SER A 30 -2.46 15.31 -1.22
N ILE A 31 -3.70 14.80 -1.27
CA ILE A 31 -3.97 13.44 -1.78
C ILE A 31 -4.39 13.47 -3.26
N PRO A 32 -4.15 12.40 -4.05
CA PRO A 32 -4.32 12.43 -5.50
C PRO A 32 -5.73 12.76 -6.03
N ILE A 33 -6.80 12.53 -5.26
CA ILE A 33 -8.16 12.89 -5.72
C ILE A 33 -8.36 14.41 -5.87
N PHE A 34 -7.49 15.22 -5.26
CA PHE A 34 -7.48 16.69 -5.41
C PHE A 34 -6.43 17.18 -6.39
N PHE A 35 -5.67 16.28 -7.01
CA PHE A 35 -4.65 16.69 -7.96
C PHE A 35 -5.30 17.16 -9.27
N PRO A 36 -4.70 18.15 -9.95
CA PRO A 36 -5.00 18.42 -11.34
C PRO A 36 -4.86 17.14 -12.19
N GLY A 37 -5.67 17.00 -13.24
CA GLY A 37 -5.66 15.79 -14.08
C GLY A 37 -4.30 15.50 -14.71
N GLU A 38 -3.47 16.52 -14.96
CA GLU A 38 -2.08 16.38 -15.42
C GLU A 38 -1.17 15.77 -14.35
N ASP A 39 -1.34 16.16 -13.08
CA ASP A 39 -0.56 15.62 -11.98
C ASP A 39 -0.97 14.19 -11.64
N ILE A 40 -2.25 13.84 -11.79
CA ILE A 40 -2.68 12.45 -11.73
C ILE A 40 -1.94 11.64 -12.81
N ARG A 41 -1.91 12.10 -14.07
CA ARG A 41 -1.15 11.42 -15.13
C ARG A 41 0.35 11.35 -14.82
N ASN A 42 0.90 12.37 -14.17
CA ASN A 42 2.31 12.41 -13.75
C ASN A 42 2.68 11.35 -12.70
N LEU A 43 1.73 10.69 -12.02
CA LEU A 43 2.04 9.57 -11.13
C LEU A 43 2.62 8.37 -11.89
N GLN A 44 2.28 8.20 -13.18
CA GLN A 44 2.85 7.20 -14.09
C GLN A 44 2.86 5.76 -13.56
N TYR A 45 1.94 5.42 -12.65
CA TYR A 45 1.90 4.12 -12.00
C TYR A 45 0.48 3.57 -11.96
N ALA A 46 0.21 2.61 -12.85
CA ALA A 46 -1.13 2.12 -13.12
C ALA A 46 -1.90 1.62 -11.87
N PRO A 47 -1.29 0.87 -10.91
CA PRO A 47 -1.99 0.43 -9.71
C PRO A 47 -2.54 1.59 -8.87
N LEU A 48 -1.73 2.63 -8.66
CA LEU A 48 -2.16 3.83 -7.94
C LEU A 48 -3.25 4.58 -8.71
N LEU A 49 -3.06 4.80 -10.02
CA LEU A 49 -4.06 5.46 -10.89
C LEU A 49 -5.43 4.77 -10.82
N HIS A 50 -5.44 3.44 -10.82
CA HIS A 50 -6.67 2.66 -10.66
C HIS A 50 -7.36 2.96 -9.32
N GLN A 51 -6.61 3.04 -8.21
CA GLN A 51 -7.17 3.39 -6.91
C GLN A 51 -7.72 4.81 -6.85
N VAL A 52 -7.02 5.78 -7.45
CA VAL A 52 -7.49 7.18 -7.55
C VAL A 52 -8.82 7.23 -8.29
N ASN A 53 -8.89 6.63 -9.48
CA ASN A 53 -10.12 6.59 -10.27
C ASN A 53 -11.28 5.90 -9.53
N LYS A 54 -10.98 4.80 -8.82
CA LYS A 54 -11.98 4.10 -8.01
C LYS A 54 -12.52 4.98 -6.88
N ARG A 55 -11.66 5.75 -6.19
CA ARG A 55 -12.08 6.69 -5.14
C ARG A 55 -12.91 7.84 -5.70
N CYS A 56 -12.49 8.43 -6.82
CA CYS A 56 -13.27 9.50 -7.47
C CYS A 56 -14.66 9.00 -7.88
N ARG A 57 -14.75 7.82 -8.49
CA ARG A 57 -16.04 7.23 -8.87
C ARG A 57 -16.92 6.95 -7.66
N PHE A 58 -16.35 6.34 -6.61
CA PHE A 58 -17.07 6.12 -5.36
C PHE A 58 -17.63 7.42 -4.77
N LEU A 59 -16.86 8.51 -4.75
CA LEU A 59 -17.33 9.80 -4.23
C LEU A 59 -18.47 10.39 -5.05
N LEU A 60 -18.41 10.27 -6.38
CA LEU A 60 -19.49 10.74 -7.27
C LEU A 60 -20.77 9.93 -7.11
N ASP A 61 -20.64 8.59 -7.04
CA ASP A 61 -21.78 7.70 -6.83
C ASP A 61 -22.40 7.96 -5.44
N PHE A 62 -21.57 8.11 -4.41
CA PHE A 62 -22.01 8.35 -3.04
C PHE A 62 -22.62 9.75 -2.84
N ASP A 63 -22.13 10.76 -3.56
CA ASP A 63 -22.76 12.09 -3.61
C ASP A 63 -24.21 12.00 -4.11
N HIS A 64 -24.46 11.23 -5.17
CA HIS A 64 -25.83 11.01 -5.66
C HIS A 64 -26.73 10.32 -4.62
N GLU A 65 -26.22 9.29 -3.95
CA GLU A 65 -26.94 8.62 -2.86
C GLU A 65 -27.27 9.57 -1.70
N VAL A 66 -26.30 10.40 -1.30
CA VAL A 66 -26.49 11.39 -0.22
C VAL A 66 -27.53 12.44 -0.63
N ARG A 67 -27.45 12.98 -1.84
CA ARG A 67 -28.45 13.95 -2.33
C ARG A 67 -29.85 13.34 -2.30
N HIS A 68 -30.03 12.15 -2.87
CA HIS A 68 -31.32 11.46 -2.87
C HIS A 68 -31.84 11.19 -1.45
N ALA A 69 -30.98 10.82 -0.51
CA ALA A 69 -31.36 10.62 0.88
C ALA A 69 -31.76 11.91 1.62
N LEU A 70 -31.26 13.06 1.16
CA LEU A 70 -31.57 14.39 1.70
C LEU A 70 -32.73 15.08 0.99
N GLU A 71 -33.17 14.57 -0.17
CA GLU A 71 -34.29 15.10 -0.92
C GLU A 71 -35.56 15.11 -0.07
N ASN A 72 -36.29 16.23 -0.11
CA ASN A 72 -37.57 16.44 0.59
C ASN A 72 -37.51 16.38 2.12
N LEU A 73 -36.33 16.38 2.74
CA LEU A 73 -36.21 16.56 4.19
C LEU A 73 -36.57 18.00 4.58
N LYS A 74 -37.30 18.15 5.68
CA LYS A 74 -37.57 19.47 6.25
C LYS A 74 -36.25 20.07 6.78
N PRO A 75 -36.09 21.40 6.81
CA PRO A 75 -34.88 22.04 7.33
C PRO A 75 -34.47 21.56 8.72
N ASP A 76 -35.43 21.36 9.63
CA ASP A 76 -35.19 20.89 11.00
C ASP A 76 -34.71 19.43 11.08
N ASP A 77 -35.07 18.62 10.08
CA ASP A 77 -34.68 17.21 9.96
C ASP A 77 -33.39 17.04 9.13
N HIS A 78 -32.89 18.11 8.49
CA HIS A 78 -31.74 18.04 7.61
C HIS A 78 -30.44 17.89 8.43
N PRO A 79 -29.71 16.76 8.32
CA PRO A 79 -28.56 16.46 9.19
C PRO A 79 -27.38 17.43 9.03
N PHE A 80 -27.35 18.19 7.94
CA PHE A 80 -26.34 19.22 7.64
C PHE A 80 -26.93 20.65 7.67
N GLY A 81 -28.09 20.88 8.30
CA GLY A 81 -28.68 22.22 8.44
C GLY A 81 -28.95 22.93 7.11
N GLY A 82 -29.44 22.19 6.11
CA GLY A 82 -29.71 22.68 4.76
C GLY A 82 -28.47 22.92 3.87
N GLN A 83 -27.25 22.64 4.35
CA GLN A 83 -26.04 22.76 3.53
C GLN A 83 -25.95 21.60 2.51
N ASN A 84 -25.54 21.93 1.29
CA ASN A 84 -25.27 20.94 0.26
C ASN A 84 -24.03 20.11 0.62
N VAL A 85 -24.15 18.78 0.52
CA VAL A 85 -23.04 17.85 0.64
C VAL A 85 -22.76 17.26 -0.72
N ASP A 86 -21.72 17.75 -1.37
CA ASP A 86 -21.29 17.33 -2.70
C ASP A 86 -20.05 16.41 -2.64
N ALA A 87 -19.62 15.90 -3.79
CA ALA A 87 -18.43 15.06 -3.91
C ALA A 87 -17.16 15.73 -3.34
N SER A 88 -17.03 17.06 -3.45
CA SER A 88 -15.92 17.82 -2.88
C SER A 88 -15.92 17.79 -1.36
N SER A 89 -17.07 18.03 -0.73
CA SER A 89 -17.27 17.97 0.73
C SER A 89 -17.05 16.56 1.27
N LEU A 90 -17.55 15.55 0.55
CA LEU A 90 -17.32 14.14 0.86
C LEU A 90 -15.85 13.76 0.73
N GLY A 91 -15.19 14.23 -0.32
CA GLY A 91 -13.75 14.05 -0.53
C GLY A 91 -12.94 14.67 0.60
N TRP A 92 -13.24 15.91 1.00
CA TRP A 92 -12.58 16.58 2.11
C TRP A 92 -12.75 15.80 3.42
N ALA A 93 -13.97 15.36 3.73
CA ALA A 93 -14.26 14.62 4.95
C ALA A 93 -13.62 13.22 4.95
N MET A 94 -13.60 12.54 3.81
CA MET A 94 -12.89 11.27 3.64
C MET A 94 -11.40 11.44 3.91
N SER A 95 -10.80 12.51 3.38
CA SER A 95 -9.36 12.82 3.51
C SER A 95 -8.98 13.19 4.93
N ALA A 96 -9.80 14.01 5.58
CA ALA A 96 -9.64 14.35 6.99
C ALA A 96 -9.66 13.09 7.86
N VAL A 97 -10.60 12.18 7.61
CA VAL A 97 -10.72 10.93 8.38
C VAL A 97 -9.59 9.96 8.04
N SER A 98 -9.24 9.75 6.77
CA SER A 98 -8.20 8.78 6.40
C SER A 98 -6.82 9.17 6.94
N SER A 99 -6.52 10.47 6.94
CA SER A 99 -5.21 10.98 7.37
C SER A 99 -5.05 11.10 8.89
N ARG A 100 -6.15 11.17 9.66
CA ARG A 100 -6.12 11.56 11.09
C ARG A 100 -6.87 10.63 12.04
N ALA A 101 -7.63 9.66 11.55
CA ALA A 101 -8.36 8.74 12.42
C ALA A 101 -7.47 7.60 12.92
N PHE A 102 -7.57 7.31 14.21
CA PHE A 102 -6.93 6.18 14.87
C PHE A 102 -7.93 5.04 15.06
N ARG A 103 -7.46 3.80 15.01
CA ARG A 103 -8.25 2.62 15.37
C ARG A 103 -8.03 2.33 16.85
N LEU A 104 -9.06 2.56 17.67
CA LEU A 104 -9.03 2.33 19.11
C LEU A 104 -9.99 1.22 19.52
N HIS A 105 -9.77 0.65 20.70
CA HIS A 105 -10.63 -0.36 21.28
C HIS A 105 -11.93 0.28 21.80
N GLY A 106 -13.05 -0.12 21.22
CA GLY A 106 -14.39 0.23 21.66
C GLY A 106 -14.88 -0.69 22.78
N LYS A 107 -16.20 -0.94 22.77
CA LYS A 107 -16.83 -1.84 23.74
C LYS A 107 -16.22 -3.23 23.69
N LYS A 108 -16.03 -3.83 24.87
CA LYS A 108 -15.70 -5.24 25.02
C LYS A 108 -16.89 -6.09 24.56
N LEU A 109 -16.61 -7.04 23.68
CA LEU A 109 -17.55 -8.03 23.18
C LEU A 109 -17.68 -9.19 24.18
N LEU A 110 -18.72 -10.01 23.99
CA LEU A 110 -19.03 -11.17 24.83
C LEU A 110 -17.90 -12.23 24.81
N ASP A 111 -17.14 -12.30 23.73
CA ASP A 111 -15.99 -13.20 23.56
C ASP A 111 -14.69 -12.68 24.21
N GLY A 112 -14.76 -11.53 24.88
CA GLY A 112 -13.61 -10.90 25.53
C GLY A 112 -12.76 -10.00 24.62
N THR A 113 -13.05 -9.94 23.32
CA THR A 113 -12.36 -9.05 22.38
C THR A 113 -12.95 -7.63 22.40
N HIS A 114 -12.32 -6.67 21.73
CA HIS A 114 -12.84 -5.31 21.61
C HIS A 114 -13.17 -4.98 20.15
N ASN A 115 -14.29 -4.29 19.93
CA ASN A 115 -14.58 -3.72 18.63
C ASN A 115 -13.54 -2.63 18.28
N ASN A 116 -12.95 -2.67 17.09
CA ASN A 116 -12.13 -1.56 16.61
C ASN A 116 -13.02 -0.42 16.11
N VAL A 117 -12.85 0.78 16.68
CA VAL A 117 -13.63 1.97 16.33
C VAL A 117 -12.68 3.04 15.79
N PRO A 118 -12.90 3.56 14.57
CA PRO A 118 -12.16 4.71 14.07
C PRO A 118 -12.57 5.97 14.84
N MET A 119 -11.59 6.71 15.36
CA MET A 119 -11.80 7.96 16.11
C MET A 119 -10.80 9.02 15.66
N MET A 120 -11.28 10.26 15.49
CA MET A 120 -10.40 11.41 15.34
C MET A 120 -10.07 11.94 16.73
N LEU A 121 -8.79 12.12 17.03
CA LEU A 121 -8.30 12.47 18.36
C LEU A 121 -7.66 13.86 18.31
N PRO A 122 -8.40 14.92 18.68
CA PRO A 122 -7.87 16.29 18.67
C PRO A 122 -6.55 16.39 19.43
N LEU A 123 -5.63 17.21 18.90
CA LEU A 123 -4.25 17.39 19.37
C LEU A 123 -3.33 16.19 19.12
N ILE A 124 -3.78 14.96 19.38
CA ILE A 124 -2.98 13.75 19.13
C ILE A 124 -2.72 13.57 17.64
N ASP A 125 -3.72 13.84 16.80
CA ASP A 125 -3.64 13.74 15.34
C ASP A 125 -2.76 14.82 14.66
N MET A 126 -2.13 15.70 15.44
CA MET A 126 -1.13 16.67 14.95
C MET A 126 0.29 16.10 14.92
N CYS A 127 0.51 14.93 15.53
CA CYS A 127 1.82 14.31 15.63
C CYS A 127 2.16 13.61 14.31
N ASN A 128 3.26 14.02 13.66
CA ASN A 128 3.65 13.47 12.36
C ASN A 128 4.17 12.03 12.43
N HIS A 129 4.27 11.41 11.25
CA HIS A 129 4.77 10.04 11.09
C HIS A 129 6.30 9.91 11.26
N SER A 130 6.73 8.84 11.92
CA SER A 130 8.08 8.27 11.84
C SER A 130 8.03 6.75 11.96
N PHE A 131 8.89 6.03 11.24
CA PHE A 131 9.11 4.59 11.46
C PHE A 131 9.91 4.31 12.74
N ASN A 132 10.62 5.32 13.25
CA ASN A 132 11.30 5.31 14.55
C ASN A 132 10.62 6.35 15.44
N PRO A 133 9.41 6.06 15.94
CA PRO A 133 8.67 7.02 16.76
C PRO A 133 9.40 7.25 18.09
N ASN A 134 9.19 8.43 18.68
CA ASN A 134 9.64 8.75 20.04
C ASN A 134 8.47 8.71 21.05
N SER A 135 7.27 8.37 20.57
CA SER A 135 6.05 8.33 21.35
C SER A 135 5.06 7.31 20.82
N GLN A 136 4.16 6.86 21.68
CA GLN A 136 3.11 5.89 21.35
C GLN A 136 1.75 6.34 21.89
N ILE A 137 0.68 5.85 21.27
CA ILE A 137 -0.68 6.03 21.76
C ILE A 137 -1.01 4.89 22.72
N VAL A 138 -1.40 5.25 23.94
CA VAL A 138 -1.85 4.33 24.98
C VAL A 138 -3.32 4.59 25.26
N GLN A 139 -4.13 3.53 25.18
CA GLN A 139 -5.52 3.58 25.59
C GLN A 139 -5.67 2.92 26.96
N GLU A 140 -6.09 3.70 27.95
CA GLU A 140 -6.41 3.20 29.27
C GLU A 140 -7.89 2.85 29.35
N GLN A 141 -8.17 1.65 29.86
CA GLN A 141 -9.51 1.19 30.15
C GLN A 141 -9.61 0.89 31.65
N ASP A 142 -10.33 1.75 32.36
CA ASP A 142 -10.62 1.52 33.77
C ASP A 142 -11.85 0.61 33.88
N ALA A 143 -11.74 -0.48 34.66
CA ALA A 143 -12.72 -1.56 34.72
C ALA A 143 -14.10 -1.14 35.25
N GLY A 144 -14.26 0.10 35.71
CA GLY A 144 -15.52 0.70 36.15
C GLY A 144 -15.92 2.01 35.46
N ASN A 145 -15.12 2.54 34.52
CA ASN A 145 -15.33 3.87 33.95
C ASN A 145 -15.64 3.79 32.44
N LEU A 146 -16.76 4.38 32.02
CA LEU A 146 -17.14 4.46 30.61
C LEU A 146 -16.28 5.45 29.80
N LYS A 147 -15.42 6.23 30.47
CA LYS A 147 -14.53 7.20 29.83
C LYS A 147 -13.26 6.51 29.35
N ILE A 148 -13.12 6.44 28.03
CA ILE A 148 -11.87 6.03 27.38
C ILE A 148 -10.88 7.17 27.51
N LEU A 149 -9.76 6.91 28.18
CA LEU A 149 -8.64 7.86 28.24
C LEU A 149 -7.58 7.44 27.22
N VAL A 150 -7.28 8.33 26.28
CA VAL A 150 -6.24 8.12 25.28
C VAL A 150 -5.09 9.08 25.57
N LYS A 151 -3.88 8.53 25.67
CA LYS A 151 -2.66 9.28 26.00
C LYS A 151 -1.65 9.12 24.89
N VAL A 152 -0.83 10.13 24.72
CA VAL A 152 0.44 10.02 23.99
C VAL A 152 1.53 9.95 25.04
N VAL A 153 2.28 8.85 25.03
CA VAL A 153 3.33 8.59 26.01
C VAL A 153 4.66 8.60 25.28
N ALA A 154 5.60 9.43 25.74
CA ALA A 154 6.97 9.42 25.23
C ALA A 154 7.64 8.09 25.58
N GLU A 155 8.26 7.44 24.61
CA GLU A 155 9.01 6.19 24.79
C GLU A 155 10.49 6.46 25.06
N THR A 156 10.95 7.65 24.69
CA THR A 156 12.33 8.11 24.88
C THR A 156 12.34 9.55 25.38
N ALA A 157 13.50 10.02 25.85
CA ALA A 157 13.67 11.42 26.21
C ALA A 157 13.60 12.30 24.94
N ILE A 158 12.61 13.19 24.87
CA ILE A 158 12.41 14.14 23.76
C ILE A 158 13.00 15.49 24.17
N LYS A 159 13.94 16.03 23.39
CA LYS A 159 14.56 17.32 23.70
C LYS A 159 13.59 18.46 23.42
N GLN A 160 13.84 19.61 24.05
CA GLN A 160 13.12 20.82 23.72
C GLN A 160 13.26 21.13 22.21
N ASN A 161 12.14 21.46 21.57
CA ASN A 161 12.01 21.74 20.13
C ASN A 161 12.12 20.52 19.19
N ASP A 162 12.38 19.31 19.69
CA ASP A 162 12.26 18.10 18.88
C ASP A 162 10.77 17.79 18.65
N PRO A 163 10.36 17.39 17.43
CA PRO A 163 8.97 17.06 17.16
C PRO A 163 8.58 15.77 17.88
N LEU A 164 7.35 15.76 18.40
CA LEU A 164 6.71 14.53 18.85
C LEU A 164 6.16 13.79 17.62
N VAL A 165 6.58 12.54 17.45
CA VAL A 165 6.25 11.72 16.26
C VAL A 165 5.69 10.36 16.66
N LEU A 166 4.72 9.90 15.86
CA LEU A 166 4.04 8.63 16.01
C LEU A 166 4.34 7.73 14.81
N ASN A 167 4.13 6.42 14.96
CA ASN A 167 4.11 5.52 13.81
C ASN A 167 2.66 5.35 13.33
N TYR A 168 2.39 5.74 12.08
CA TYR A 168 1.07 5.61 11.45
C TYR A 168 0.80 4.19 10.96
N GLY A 169 1.83 3.35 10.96
CA GLY A 169 1.83 1.98 10.45
C GLY A 169 2.97 1.76 9.46
N CYS A 170 3.25 0.49 9.23
CA CYS A 170 4.23 0.00 8.27
C CYS A 170 3.63 -0.01 6.84
N LEU A 171 3.29 1.17 6.32
CA LEU A 171 2.57 1.33 5.05
C LEU A 171 3.51 1.58 3.86
N ASN A 172 3.09 1.19 2.67
CA ASN A 172 3.79 1.53 1.43
C ASN A 172 3.47 2.97 0.97
N ASN A 173 4.21 3.48 -0.01
CA ASN A 173 3.98 4.84 -0.50
C ASN A 173 2.66 5.01 -1.26
N ASP A 174 2.03 3.92 -1.73
CA ASP A 174 0.69 4.00 -2.34
C ASP A 174 -0.31 4.46 -1.29
N LEU A 175 -0.30 3.82 -0.12
CA LEU A 175 -1.19 4.14 0.98
C LEU A 175 -0.84 5.48 1.63
N PHE A 176 0.44 5.80 1.84
CA PHE A 176 0.81 7.12 2.36
C PHE A 176 0.35 8.25 1.44
N LEU A 177 0.51 8.12 0.13
CA LEU A 177 0.06 9.15 -0.79
C LEU A 177 -1.46 9.21 -0.87
N LEU A 178 -2.15 8.05 -0.95
CA LEU A 178 -3.61 8.00 -1.07
C LEU A 178 -4.34 8.49 0.18
N ASP A 179 -3.85 8.13 1.37
CA ASP A 179 -4.58 8.33 2.62
C ASP A 179 -4.06 9.50 3.44
N TYR A 180 -2.77 9.85 3.31
CA TYR A 180 -2.10 10.87 4.12
C TYR A 180 -1.52 12.03 3.32
N GLY A 181 -1.34 11.88 2.00
CA GLY A 181 -0.92 12.95 1.10
C GLY A 181 0.58 13.26 1.13
N PHE A 182 1.42 12.26 1.41
CA PHE A 182 2.88 12.41 1.34
C PHE A 182 3.55 11.12 0.83
N VAL A 183 4.82 11.25 0.44
CA VAL A 183 5.67 10.15 -0.02
C VAL A 183 6.89 10.08 0.90
N ILE A 184 7.24 8.88 1.36
CA ILE A 184 8.43 8.67 2.19
C ILE A 184 9.60 8.23 1.29
N PRO A 185 10.71 8.99 1.28
CA PRO A 185 11.94 8.56 0.62
C PRO A 185 12.50 7.28 1.24
N SER A 186 12.93 6.33 0.42
CA SER A 186 13.55 5.08 0.88
C SER A 186 12.71 4.32 1.90
N ASN A 187 11.39 4.32 1.72
CA ASN A 187 10.45 3.63 2.61
C ASN A 187 10.69 2.11 2.59
N PRO A 188 11.05 1.47 3.73
CA PRO A 188 11.35 0.04 3.79
C PRO A 188 10.12 -0.86 3.59
N TYR A 189 8.91 -0.29 3.68
CA TYR A 189 7.66 -0.98 3.44
C TYR A 189 7.09 -0.72 2.04
N ASP A 190 7.79 0.05 1.21
CA ASP A 190 7.32 0.33 -0.14
C ASP A 190 7.49 -0.90 -1.05
N CYS A 191 6.46 -1.15 -1.85
CA CYS A 191 6.41 -2.27 -2.78
C CYS A 191 5.83 -1.82 -4.13
N ILE A 192 6.10 -2.58 -5.20
CA ILE A 192 5.34 -2.48 -6.44
C ILE A 192 4.35 -3.64 -6.53
N GLU A 193 3.11 -3.32 -6.89
CA GLU A 193 2.09 -4.28 -7.31
C GLU A 193 2.31 -4.70 -8.77
N LEU A 194 2.29 -6.01 -9.01
CA LEU A 194 2.26 -6.66 -10.31
C LEU A 194 1.02 -7.56 -10.39
N LYS A 195 0.56 -7.82 -11.62
CA LYS A 195 -0.44 -8.86 -11.88
C LYS A 195 0.30 -10.15 -12.22
N TYR A 196 0.00 -11.21 -11.47
CA TYR A 196 0.33 -12.57 -11.85
C TYR A 196 -0.44 -12.93 -13.12
N ASP A 197 0.29 -13.15 -14.20
CA ASP A 197 -0.25 -13.37 -15.54
C ASP A 197 0.71 -14.28 -16.32
N GLY A 198 0.25 -15.47 -16.71
CA GLY A 198 1.11 -16.49 -17.31
C GLY A 198 1.81 -16.02 -18.59
N ALA A 199 1.12 -15.24 -19.42
CA ALA A 199 1.71 -14.71 -20.66
C ALA A 199 2.80 -13.67 -20.38
N LEU A 200 2.61 -12.84 -19.35
CA LEU A 200 3.65 -11.90 -18.91
C LEU A 200 4.88 -12.65 -18.35
N LEU A 201 4.66 -13.73 -17.60
CA LEU A 201 5.73 -14.57 -17.08
C LEU A 201 6.50 -15.26 -18.22
N ASP A 202 5.81 -15.81 -19.21
CA ASP A 202 6.42 -16.39 -20.41
C ASP A 202 7.30 -15.37 -21.13
N ALA A 203 6.77 -14.16 -21.38
CA ALA A 203 7.52 -13.08 -22.02
C ALA A 203 8.78 -12.68 -21.22
N ALA A 204 8.67 -12.57 -19.90
CA ALA A 204 9.79 -12.25 -19.03
C ALA A 204 10.85 -13.36 -19.04
N SER A 205 10.46 -14.63 -18.99
CA SER A 205 11.40 -15.75 -19.00
C SER A 205 12.10 -15.93 -20.34
N VAL A 206 11.40 -15.70 -21.46
CA VAL A 206 12.02 -15.65 -22.79
C VAL A 206 13.06 -14.53 -22.86
N ALA A 207 12.72 -13.32 -22.39
CA ALA A 207 13.67 -12.19 -22.32
C ALA A 207 14.88 -12.49 -21.40
N ALA A 208 14.70 -13.35 -20.40
CA ALA A 208 15.74 -13.83 -19.51
C ALA A 208 16.59 -15.00 -20.08
N GLY A 209 16.28 -15.50 -21.28
CA GLY A 209 16.99 -16.60 -21.92
C GLY A 209 16.70 -17.97 -21.29
N ILE A 210 15.56 -18.14 -20.64
CA ILE A 210 15.15 -19.40 -20.01
C ILE A 210 14.45 -20.25 -21.08
N SER A 211 14.93 -21.48 -21.28
CA SER A 211 14.38 -22.41 -22.27
C SER A 211 13.12 -23.11 -21.72
N SER A 212 12.09 -23.21 -22.55
CA SER A 212 10.82 -23.91 -22.28
C SER A 212 9.97 -23.44 -21.07
N PRO A 213 9.77 -22.12 -20.85
CA PRO A 213 8.76 -21.67 -19.91
C PRO A 213 7.36 -21.95 -20.48
N ASN A 214 6.49 -22.60 -19.71
CA ASN A 214 5.08 -22.76 -20.08
C ASN A 214 4.19 -22.28 -18.92
N PHE A 215 4.43 -21.04 -18.46
CA PHE A 215 3.66 -20.43 -17.37
C PHE A 215 2.20 -20.20 -17.77
N SER A 216 1.92 -20.00 -19.06
CA SER A 216 0.55 -19.87 -19.58
C SER A 216 -0.21 -21.19 -19.70
N ALA A 217 0.47 -22.34 -19.74
CA ALA A 217 -0.15 -23.66 -19.77
C ALA A 217 0.50 -24.62 -18.76
N PRO A 218 0.29 -24.38 -17.44
CA PRO A 218 0.84 -25.21 -16.38
C PRO A 218 0.27 -26.64 -16.41
N ALA A 219 1.10 -27.61 -16.05
CA ALA A 219 0.69 -29.01 -15.89
C ALA A 219 -0.34 -29.16 -14.75
N PRO A 220 -1.18 -30.22 -14.74
CA PRO A 220 -2.22 -30.39 -13.72
C PRO A 220 -1.72 -30.30 -12.27
N TRP A 221 -0.55 -30.88 -11.96
CA TRP A 221 0.04 -30.81 -10.62
C TRP A 221 0.57 -29.41 -10.28
N GLN A 222 1.03 -28.64 -11.27
CA GLN A 222 1.44 -27.24 -11.06
C GLN A 222 0.22 -26.36 -10.76
N LYS A 223 -0.91 -26.61 -11.42
CA LYS A 223 -2.19 -25.93 -11.15
C LYS A 223 -2.70 -26.18 -9.73
N GLU A 224 -2.47 -27.38 -9.19
CA GLU A 224 -2.80 -27.69 -7.80
C GLU A 224 -1.99 -26.79 -6.84
N ILE A 225 -0.69 -26.65 -7.08
CA ILE A 225 0.17 -25.75 -6.30
C ILE A 225 -0.28 -24.29 -6.45
N LEU A 226 -0.59 -23.83 -7.67
CA LEU A 226 -1.09 -22.47 -7.91
C LEU A 226 -2.42 -22.21 -7.20
N SER A 227 -3.30 -23.21 -7.12
CA SER A 227 -4.55 -23.14 -6.37
C SER A 227 -4.28 -23.02 -4.86
N GLN A 228 -3.33 -23.78 -4.31
CA GLN A 228 -2.91 -23.64 -2.91
C GLN A 228 -2.24 -22.28 -2.61
N LEU A 229 -1.68 -21.62 -3.64
CA LEU A 229 -1.16 -20.27 -3.57
C LEU A 229 -2.22 -19.18 -3.84
N ASN A 230 -3.48 -19.54 -4.07
CA ASN A 230 -4.56 -18.62 -4.48
C ASN A 230 -4.23 -17.81 -5.73
N LEU A 231 -3.47 -18.38 -6.68
CA LEU A 231 -3.14 -17.79 -7.98
C LEU A 231 -3.97 -18.39 -9.12
N GLU A 232 -4.72 -19.46 -8.85
CA GLU A 232 -5.66 -20.13 -9.76
C GLU A 232 -6.90 -20.58 -8.96
N GLY A 233 -8.06 -20.80 -9.62
CA GLY A 233 -9.30 -21.25 -8.99
C GLY A 233 -10.51 -20.32 -9.18
N GLU A 234 -11.55 -20.46 -8.35
CA GLU A 234 -12.82 -19.71 -8.47
C GLU A 234 -12.70 -18.22 -8.15
N ALA A 235 -11.75 -17.82 -7.30
CA ALA A 235 -11.53 -16.41 -6.92
C ALA A 235 -10.04 -16.13 -6.66
N PRO A 236 -9.19 -16.16 -7.70
CA PRO A 236 -7.75 -16.04 -7.53
C PRO A 236 -7.35 -14.61 -7.14
N ILE A 237 -6.37 -14.51 -6.24
CA ILE A 237 -5.75 -13.24 -5.84
C ILE A 237 -4.51 -13.04 -6.71
N LEU A 238 -4.71 -12.53 -7.93
CA LEU A 238 -3.64 -12.39 -8.92
C LEU A 238 -2.69 -11.22 -8.64
N LYS A 239 -2.96 -10.37 -7.66
CA LYS A 239 -2.03 -9.31 -7.27
C LYS A 239 -0.86 -9.91 -6.53
N VAL A 240 0.36 -9.61 -6.96
CA VAL A 240 1.61 -9.98 -6.27
C VAL A 240 2.53 -8.78 -6.12
N SER A 241 3.44 -8.77 -5.15
CA SER A 241 4.33 -7.63 -4.90
C SER A 241 5.83 -7.94 -4.96
N LEU A 242 6.60 -6.92 -5.33
CA LEU A 242 8.07 -6.91 -5.20
C LEU A 242 8.50 -5.72 -4.33
N GLY A 243 9.44 -5.96 -3.41
CA GLY A 243 9.84 -5.00 -2.40
C GLY A 243 8.95 -5.00 -1.15
N GLY A 244 9.32 -4.17 -0.17
CA GLY A 244 8.75 -4.15 1.17
C GLY A 244 9.56 -4.99 2.15
N PRO A 245 8.94 -5.54 3.21
CA PRO A 245 9.62 -6.40 4.19
C PRO A 245 10.26 -7.65 3.56
N GLU A 246 9.63 -8.17 2.51
CA GLU A 246 10.15 -9.27 1.70
C GLU A 246 10.55 -8.73 0.32
N LEU A 247 11.72 -9.14 -0.19
CA LEU A 247 12.21 -8.68 -1.49
C LEU A 247 11.29 -9.10 -2.65
N VAL A 248 10.70 -10.30 -2.53
CA VAL A 248 9.77 -10.91 -3.49
C VAL A 248 8.69 -11.55 -2.66
N GLU A 249 7.42 -11.30 -2.98
CA GLU A 249 6.33 -11.98 -2.29
C GLU A 249 6.42 -13.50 -2.48
N GLY A 250 6.32 -14.24 -1.37
CA GLY A 250 6.52 -15.67 -1.38
C GLY A 250 5.62 -16.45 -2.34
N ARG A 251 4.38 -15.99 -2.61
CA ARG A 251 3.48 -16.66 -3.56
C ARG A 251 4.04 -16.64 -4.99
N LEU A 252 4.58 -15.50 -5.43
CA LEU A 252 5.21 -15.39 -6.74
C LEU A 252 6.45 -16.28 -6.82
N LEU A 253 7.28 -16.29 -5.77
CA LEU A 253 8.49 -17.11 -5.73
C LEU A 253 8.17 -18.61 -5.79
N ALA A 254 7.23 -19.07 -4.98
CA ALA A 254 6.78 -20.47 -4.96
C ALA A 254 6.18 -20.89 -6.31
N ALA A 255 5.36 -20.03 -6.92
CA ALA A 255 4.78 -20.28 -8.24
C ALA A 255 5.86 -20.44 -9.31
N LEU A 256 6.84 -19.54 -9.37
CA LEU A 256 7.94 -19.62 -10.33
C LEU A 256 8.78 -20.88 -10.13
N ARG A 257 9.11 -21.22 -8.88
CA ARG A 257 9.85 -22.44 -8.54
C ARG A 257 9.15 -23.70 -9.03
N ALA A 258 7.85 -23.83 -8.74
CA ALA A 258 7.04 -24.97 -9.16
C ALA A 258 6.87 -25.05 -10.69
N LEU A 259 6.68 -23.90 -11.35
CA LEU A 259 6.46 -23.84 -12.80
C LEU A 259 7.73 -24.11 -13.61
N LEU A 260 8.89 -23.76 -13.06
CA LEU A 260 10.20 -24.03 -13.65
C LEU A 260 10.76 -25.41 -13.27
N ALA A 261 10.08 -26.17 -12.41
CA ALA A 261 10.50 -27.51 -12.04
C ALA A 261 10.03 -28.54 -13.07
N SER A 262 10.90 -29.48 -13.42
CA SER A 262 10.60 -30.59 -14.33
C SER A 262 10.04 -31.82 -13.63
N ASP A 263 10.26 -31.95 -12.32
CA ASP A 263 9.90 -33.13 -11.54
C ASP A 263 8.92 -32.79 -10.41
N MET A 264 7.75 -33.43 -10.47
CA MET A 264 6.69 -33.29 -9.49
C MET A 264 7.14 -33.77 -8.11
N GLU A 265 7.85 -34.91 -8.01
CA GLU A 265 8.23 -35.50 -6.73
C GLU A 265 9.18 -34.59 -5.95
N THR A 266 10.14 -33.96 -6.63
CA THR A 266 11.06 -32.99 -6.01
C THR A 266 10.33 -31.80 -5.43
N VAL A 267 9.31 -31.27 -6.11
CA VAL A 267 8.52 -30.15 -5.58
C VAL A 267 7.70 -30.57 -4.36
N HIS A 268 7.06 -31.75 -4.41
CA HIS A 268 6.21 -32.26 -3.32
C HIS A 268 6.98 -32.69 -2.06
N LYS A 269 8.31 -32.86 -2.15
CA LYS A 269 9.17 -33.09 -0.96
C LYS A 269 9.31 -31.85 -0.08
N HIS A 270 9.01 -30.66 -0.60
CA HIS A 270 9.10 -29.41 0.14
C HIS A 270 7.71 -28.88 0.49
N ASP A 271 7.56 -28.38 1.71
CA ASP A 271 6.36 -27.65 2.09
C ASP A 271 6.28 -26.28 1.38
N LEU A 272 5.07 -25.71 1.31
CA LEU A 272 4.85 -24.42 0.67
C LEU A 272 5.59 -23.25 1.34
N ASN A 273 5.86 -23.29 2.64
CA ASN A 273 6.57 -22.20 3.31
C ASN A 273 8.04 -22.18 2.87
N THR A 274 8.65 -23.35 2.73
CA THR A 274 9.98 -23.51 2.14
C THR A 274 10.00 -22.94 0.73
N LEU A 275 9.02 -23.28 -0.12
CA LEU A 275 8.90 -22.75 -1.48
C LEU A 275 8.57 -21.25 -1.55
N LYS A 276 7.95 -20.66 -0.52
CA LYS A 276 7.71 -19.21 -0.42
C LYS A 276 8.92 -18.44 0.09
N SER A 277 9.80 -19.09 0.86
CA SER A 277 10.90 -18.42 1.54
C SER A 277 12.02 -18.01 0.58
N LEU A 278 12.54 -16.79 0.75
CA LEU A 278 13.75 -16.32 0.08
C LEU A 278 15.01 -16.70 0.89
N SER A 279 15.23 -18.00 1.05
CA SER A 279 16.34 -18.53 1.85
C SER A 279 17.72 -18.40 1.15
N ALA A 280 18.79 -18.75 1.86
CA ALA A 280 20.13 -18.86 1.27
C ALA A 280 20.34 -20.17 0.49
N GLU A 281 19.48 -21.16 0.75
CA GLU A 281 19.46 -22.46 0.10
C GLU A 281 18.50 -22.43 -1.09
N ALA A 282 18.85 -23.16 -2.15
CA ALA A 282 18.02 -23.29 -3.35
C ALA A 282 17.22 -24.59 -3.25
N PRO A 283 15.93 -24.54 -2.80
CA PRO A 283 15.20 -25.75 -2.41
C PRO A 283 15.05 -26.74 -3.57
N LEU A 284 14.84 -26.24 -4.79
CA LEU A 284 14.73 -27.06 -6.00
C LEU A 284 16.02 -27.06 -6.84
N GLY A 285 17.15 -26.72 -6.21
CA GLY A 285 18.47 -26.65 -6.86
C GLY A 285 18.81 -25.28 -7.46
N ILE A 286 20.11 -25.04 -7.61
CA ILE A 286 20.67 -23.74 -8.03
C ILE A 286 20.13 -23.29 -9.39
N ALA A 287 19.97 -24.20 -10.35
CA ALA A 287 19.49 -23.87 -11.69
C ALA A 287 18.05 -23.34 -11.68
N ASN A 288 17.15 -23.99 -10.94
CA ASN A 288 15.75 -23.56 -10.79
C ASN A 288 15.68 -22.19 -10.11
N GLU A 289 16.44 -22.00 -9.03
CA GLU A 289 16.48 -20.75 -8.27
C GLU A 289 17.00 -19.57 -9.12
N VAL A 290 18.06 -19.80 -9.88
CA VAL A 290 18.61 -18.79 -10.82
C VAL A 290 17.60 -18.47 -11.91
N ALA A 291 16.88 -19.45 -12.46
CA ALA A 291 15.83 -19.22 -13.46
C ALA A 291 14.65 -18.42 -12.88
N ALA A 292 14.21 -18.72 -11.66
CA ALA A 292 13.15 -17.96 -10.98
C ALA A 292 13.58 -16.50 -10.77
N PHE A 293 14.78 -16.26 -10.24
CA PHE A 293 15.28 -14.90 -10.04
C PHE A 293 15.50 -14.14 -11.34
N ARG A 294 16.02 -14.78 -12.39
CA ARG A 294 16.17 -14.14 -13.71
C ARG A 294 14.82 -13.76 -14.32
N THR A 295 13.80 -14.60 -14.15
CA THR A 295 12.41 -14.26 -14.55
C THR A 295 11.91 -13.02 -13.82
N ILE A 296 12.09 -12.95 -12.50
CA ILE A 296 11.68 -11.77 -11.71
C ILE A 296 12.46 -10.51 -12.11
N ILE A 297 13.77 -10.63 -12.36
CA ILE A 297 14.58 -9.51 -12.85
C ILE A 297 14.03 -9.01 -14.20
N ALA A 298 13.66 -9.91 -15.12
CA ALA A 298 13.04 -9.52 -16.38
C ALA A 298 11.66 -8.86 -16.19
N LEU A 299 10.84 -9.34 -15.25
CA LEU A 299 9.59 -8.66 -14.86
C LEU A 299 9.85 -7.24 -14.36
N CYS A 300 10.89 -7.03 -13.56
CA CYS A 300 11.29 -5.69 -13.13
C CYS A 300 11.69 -4.80 -14.31
N VAL A 301 12.42 -5.34 -15.31
CA VAL A 301 12.76 -4.58 -16.52
C VAL A 301 11.51 -4.15 -17.27
N ILE A 302 10.54 -5.07 -17.46
CA ILE A 302 9.26 -4.76 -18.10
C ILE A 302 8.49 -3.71 -17.30
N ALA A 303 8.40 -3.87 -15.97
CA ALA A 303 7.73 -2.92 -15.09
C ALA A 303 8.37 -1.53 -15.14
N LEU A 304 9.71 -1.45 -15.16
CA LEU A 304 10.43 -0.19 -15.29
C LEU A 304 10.17 0.47 -16.65
N GLY A 305 10.06 -0.34 -17.72
CA GLY A 305 9.76 0.13 -19.07
C GLY A 305 8.37 0.75 -19.24
N HIS A 306 7.44 0.51 -18.32
CA HIS A 306 6.13 1.18 -18.32
C HIS A 306 6.17 2.62 -17.81
N PHE A 307 7.27 3.05 -17.18
CA PHE A 307 7.46 4.46 -16.80
C PHE A 307 7.98 5.26 -18.01
N PRO A 308 7.25 6.28 -18.49
CA PRO A 308 7.69 7.08 -19.63
C PRO A 308 8.96 7.90 -19.37
N THR A 309 9.27 8.23 -18.12
CA THR A 309 10.43 9.04 -17.74
C THR A 309 11.47 8.25 -16.96
N LYS A 310 12.74 8.66 -17.08
CA LYS A 310 13.83 8.13 -16.26
C LYS A 310 13.98 8.94 -14.97
N ILE A 311 14.67 8.35 -13.98
CA ILE A 311 14.94 9.01 -12.70
C ILE A 311 15.69 10.34 -12.89
N MET A 312 16.69 10.38 -13.79
CA MET A 312 17.44 11.61 -14.06
C MET A 312 16.57 12.73 -14.65
N ASP A 313 15.60 12.39 -15.50
CA ASP A 313 14.67 13.36 -16.06
C ASP A 313 13.78 13.93 -14.95
N ASP A 314 13.31 13.06 -14.05
CA ASP A 314 12.49 13.44 -12.90
C ASP A 314 13.24 14.35 -11.90
N GLU A 315 14.51 14.05 -11.62
CA GLU A 315 15.37 14.91 -10.80
C GLU A 315 15.57 16.30 -11.43
N SER A 316 15.66 16.37 -12.76
CA SER A 316 15.75 17.65 -13.47
C SER A 316 14.46 18.46 -13.33
N LEU A 317 13.29 17.80 -13.43
CA LEU A 317 11.99 18.45 -13.27
C LEU A 317 11.81 19.01 -11.86
N LEU A 318 12.19 18.27 -10.81
CA LEU A 318 12.10 18.76 -9.43
C LEU A 318 12.94 20.02 -9.19
N LYS A 319 14.10 20.15 -9.84
CA LYS A 319 14.98 21.32 -9.71
C LYS A 319 14.39 22.60 -10.33
N GLN A 320 13.37 22.49 -11.19
CA GLN A 320 12.77 23.64 -11.88
C GLN A 320 11.75 24.40 -11.01
N GLY A 321 11.40 23.88 -9.83
CA GLY A 321 10.37 24.46 -8.96
C GLY A 321 8.98 24.20 -9.56
N VAL A 322 8.36 23.10 -9.15
CA VAL A 322 7.04 22.68 -9.64
C VAL A 322 5.96 22.91 -8.56
N SER A 323 4.68 22.75 -8.93
CA SER A 323 3.58 22.79 -7.94
C SER A 323 3.71 21.66 -6.92
N GLY A 324 3.09 21.79 -5.74
CA GLY A 324 3.18 20.77 -4.69
C GLY A 324 2.61 19.40 -5.11
N SER A 325 1.51 19.36 -5.87
CA SER A 325 0.96 18.11 -6.40
C SER A 325 1.84 17.50 -7.47
N THR A 326 2.44 18.31 -8.35
CA THR A 326 3.42 17.87 -9.34
C THR A 326 4.66 17.29 -8.66
N GLU A 327 5.18 17.96 -7.63
CA GLU A 327 6.32 17.48 -6.84
C GLU A 327 6.04 16.11 -6.22
N LEU A 328 4.90 15.96 -5.54
CA LEU A 328 4.49 14.68 -4.95
C LEU A 328 4.35 13.58 -5.99
N ALA A 329 3.76 13.88 -7.15
CA ALA A 329 3.61 12.91 -8.22
C ALA A 329 4.96 12.45 -8.79
N ILE A 330 5.91 13.38 -8.96
CA ILE A 330 7.28 13.09 -9.41
C ILE A 330 8.03 12.28 -8.35
N GLN A 331 8.01 12.71 -7.09
CA GLN A 331 8.64 11.99 -5.99
C GLN A 331 8.11 10.56 -5.88
N PHE A 332 6.79 10.38 -5.98
CA PHE A 332 6.17 9.05 -5.95
C PHE A 332 6.71 8.13 -7.05
N ARG A 333 6.67 8.55 -8.32
CA ARG A 333 7.15 7.70 -9.43
C ARG A 333 8.65 7.45 -9.35
N MET A 334 9.43 8.39 -8.84
CA MET A 334 10.86 8.19 -8.59
C MET A 334 11.10 7.11 -7.55
N GLN A 335 10.39 7.13 -6.41
CA GLN A 335 10.50 6.08 -5.40
C GLN A 335 10.16 4.71 -5.98
N LYS A 336 9.10 4.60 -6.80
CA LYS A 336 8.75 3.35 -7.48
C LYS A 336 9.84 2.84 -8.42
N LYS A 337 10.43 3.72 -9.24
CA LYS A 337 11.53 3.34 -10.13
C LYS A 337 12.77 2.90 -9.34
N SER A 338 13.15 3.65 -8.31
CA SER A 338 14.29 3.31 -7.44
C SER A 338 14.11 1.95 -6.77
N LEU A 339 12.91 1.68 -6.24
CA LEU A 339 12.55 0.40 -5.65
C LEU A 339 12.71 -0.76 -6.65
N ILE A 340 12.20 -0.62 -7.87
CA ILE A 340 12.35 -1.66 -8.91
C ILE A 340 13.84 -1.95 -9.19
N ILE A 341 14.64 -0.89 -9.33
CA ILE A 341 16.10 -1.00 -9.56
C ILE A 341 16.79 -1.70 -8.39
N ASP A 342 16.40 -1.38 -7.15
CA ASP A 342 16.97 -2.01 -5.96
C ASP A 342 16.58 -3.49 -5.86
N VAL A 343 15.34 -3.87 -6.19
CA VAL A 343 14.92 -5.27 -6.29
C VAL A 343 15.79 -6.01 -7.31
N MET A 344 15.95 -5.46 -8.52
CA MET A 344 16.80 -6.04 -9.56
C MET A 344 18.24 -6.22 -9.10
N ARG A 345 18.81 -5.20 -8.44
CA ARG A 345 20.19 -5.22 -7.95
C ARG A 345 20.39 -6.31 -6.89
N ASN A 346 19.44 -6.45 -5.96
CA ASN A 346 19.50 -7.46 -4.90
C ASN A 346 19.36 -8.89 -5.47
N LEU A 347 18.41 -9.12 -6.38
CA LEU A 347 18.25 -10.42 -7.04
C LEU A 347 19.46 -10.78 -7.91
N THR A 348 20.03 -9.81 -8.63
CA THR A 348 21.26 -10.02 -9.42
C THR A 348 22.43 -10.44 -8.55
N ARG A 349 22.59 -9.82 -7.36
CA ARG A 349 23.62 -10.23 -6.38
C ARG A 349 23.41 -11.68 -5.92
N ARG A 350 22.16 -12.08 -5.67
CA ARG A 350 21.82 -13.47 -5.30
C ARG A 350 22.14 -14.46 -6.42
N VAL A 351 21.77 -14.15 -7.67
CA VAL A 351 22.10 -14.97 -8.84
C VAL A 351 23.62 -15.18 -8.96
N LYS A 352 24.41 -14.13 -8.80
CA LYS A 352 25.89 -14.22 -8.83
C LYS A 352 26.42 -15.14 -7.72
N SER A 353 25.93 -14.97 -6.49
CA SER A 353 26.34 -15.78 -5.33
C SER A 353 25.97 -17.26 -5.47
N LEU A 354 24.78 -17.57 -6.02
CA LEU A 354 24.37 -18.95 -6.26
C LEU A 354 25.20 -19.59 -7.39
N SER A 355 25.47 -18.84 -8.45
CA SER A 355 26.27 -19.32 -9.59
C SER A 355 27.71 -19.64 -9.20
N SER A 356 28.32 -18.83 -8.31
CA SER A 356 29.67 -19.13 -7.80
C SER A 356 29.73 -20.37 -6.92
N LYS A 357 28.69 -20.62 -6.09
CA LYS A 357 28.60 -21.84 -5.27
C LYS A 357 28.45 -23.11 -6.12
N GLY A 358 27.69 -23.03 -7.22
CA GLY A 358 27.53 -24.14 -8.16
C GLY A 358 28.85 -24.53 -8.84
N ALA A 359 29.69 -23.55 -9.19
CA ALA A 359 31.00 -23.81 -9.79
C ALA A 359 31.99 -24.49 -8.82
N THR A 360 31.96 -24.14 -7.53
CA THR A 360 32.83 -24.75 -6.50
C THR A 360 32.38 -26.14 -6.05
N ALA A 361 31.14 -26.56 -6.34
CA ALA A 361 30.64 -27.89 -5.98
C ALA A 361 30.86 -28.95 -7.09
N GLN A 362 31.34 -28.52 -8.27
CA GLN A 362 31.58 -29.39 -9.43
C GLN A 362 33.08 -29.55 -9.78
N GLY A 363 33.99 -28.90 -9.04
CA GLY A 363 35.43 -29.10 -9.13
C GLY A 363 35.94 -29.70 -7.83
#